data_AF-A0A830HH09-F1
#
_entry.id   AF-A0A830HH09-F1
#
_cell.length_a   1.000
_cell.length_b   1.000
_cell.length_c   1.000
_cell.angle_alpha   90.00
_cell.angle_beta   90.00
_cell.angle_gamma   90.00
#
_symmetry.space_group_name_H-M   'P 1'
#
loop_
_entity.id
_entity.type
_entity.pdbx_description
1 polymer ?
#
loop_
_entity_poly.entity_id
_entity_poly.type
_entity_poly.pdbx_seq_one_letter_code
_entity_poly.pdbx_strand_id
1 'polypeptide(L)'
;MGSLDGITAVGGDLWIDGNDQFTTLTGLDGITTIGGDLTIWNNTQLTTLTGLDGITTVGDDLRISYNDQLTTLAALDGITTVGGDLSISDNAQLTTLTGLDGITAVGGDIWINNNDQLTTLTGLDGLTTVGGFLAIYDNTELTTLRGLDGITTVGDFLSIYDNAQLTTLRGLDGITTVGGILGIWDNAELTTLRGLDGITTVEGNLAIYDNPRLTDLAGLDSIPTVGGNVQIEDNAPLTPPPPPPPNFFF
;
A
#
# COMPACT_ATOMS: atom_id res chain seq x y z
N MET A 1 -17.06 -6.88 25.81
CA MET A 1 -17.24 -8.34 25.68
C MET A 1 -16.84 -9.02 26.97
N GLY A 2 -17.33 -10.24 27.25
CA GLY A 2 -16.64 -11.12 28.21
C GLY A 2 -15.33 -11.59 27.59
N SER A 3 -14.26 -11.75 28.37
CA SER A 3 -12.95 -12.02 27.77
C SER A 3 -12.83 -13.45 27.25
N LEU A 4 -12.17 -13.60 26.10
CA LEU A 4 -11.77 -14.86 25.49
C LEU A 4 -10.30 -15.18 25.82
N ASP A 5 -9.76 -14.64 26.92
CA ASP A 5 -8.34 -14.74 27.31
C ASP A 5 -7.80 -16.18 27.40
N GLY A 6 -8.68 -17.18 27.50
CA GLY A 6 -8.31 -18.60 27.46
C GLY A 6 -8.00 -19.15 26.07
N ILE A 7 -8.37 -18.45 25.00
CA ILE A 7 -8.10 -18.83 23.61
C ILE A 7 -6.79 -18.18 23.20
N THR A 8 -5.79 -19.01 22.87
CA THR A 8 -4.47 -18.52 22.46
C THR A 8 -4.15 -18.72 20.98
N ALA A 9 -4.94 -19.54 20.28
CA ALA A 9 -4.80 -19.80 18.86
C ALA A 9 -6.16 -20.07 18.23
N VAL A 10 -6.36 -19.54 17.02
CA VAL A 10 -7.49 -19.83 16.15
C VAL A 10 -6.98 -20.69 15.00
N GLY A 11 -7.45 -21.93 14.88
CA GLY A 11 -6.94 -22.87 13.87
C GLY A 11 -7.40 -22.60 12.44
N GLY A 12 -8.44 -21.80 12.27
CA GLY A 12 -8.92 -21.31 10.97
C GLY A 12 -9.03 -19.79 11.03
N ASP A 13 -10.16 -19.27 10.57
CA ASP A 13 -10.36 -17.82 10.44
C ASP A 13 -10.84 -17.16 11.74
N LEU A 14 -10.39 -15.93 11.97
CA LEU A 14 -10.97 -15.00 12.93
C LEU A 14 -11.73 -13.90 12.18
N TRP A 15 -13.06 -13.95 12.25
CA TRP A 15 -13.94 -12.96 11.65
C TRP A 15 -14.57 -12.06 12.72
N ILE A 16 -14.30 -10.76 12.60
CA ILE A 16 -14.88 -9.70 13.42
C ILE A 16 -15.70 -8.83 12.49
N ASP A 17 -16.97 -9.20 12.31
CA ASP A 17 -17.88 -8.59 11.33
C ASP A 17 -19.16 -8.04 11.99
N GLY A 18 -19.54 -6.82 11.64
CA GLY A 18 -20.85 -6.25 11.98
C GLY A 18 -21.04 -5.88 13.44
N ASN A 19 -19.96 -5.62 14.19
CA ASN A 19 -20.03 -5.28 15.61
C ASN A 19 -20.06 -3.76 15.83
N ASP A 20 -21.13 -3.11 15.35
CA ASP A 20 -21.32 -1.64 15.37
C ASP A 20 -21.41 -1.01 16.77
N GLN A 21 -21.19 -1.77 17.84
CA GLN A 21 -21.13 -1.25 19.21
C GLN A 21 -19.72 -1.38 19.82
N PHE A 22 -18.80 -2.09 19.16
CA PHE A 22 -17.44 -2.24 19.66
C PHE A 22 -16.62 -1.04 19.28
N THR A 23 -15.97 -0.44 20.28
CA THR A 23 -14.98 0.62 20.09
C THR A 23 -13.54 0.09 20.16
N THR A 24 -13.36 -1.11 20.71
CA THR A 24 -12.09 -1.84 20.89
C THR A 24 -12.37 -3.36 20.78
N LEU A 25 -11.31 -4.16 20.69
CA LEU A 25 -11.37 -5.63 20.68
C LEU A 25 -10.83 -6.25 21.97
N THR A 26 -10.78 -5.48 23.06
CA THR A 26 -10.29 -5.95 24.36
C THR A 26 -11.03 -7.22 24.80
N GLY A 27 -10.25 -8.19 25.27
CA GLY A 27 -10.70 -9.55 25.57
C GLY A 27 -10.33 -10.56 24.49
N LEU A 28 -9.67 -10.14 23.40
CA LEU A 28 -9.01 -11.02 22.44
C LEU A 28 -7.49 -11.13 22.68
N ASP A 29 -6.98 -10.50 23.73
CA ASP A 29 -5.55 -10.29 24.01
C ASP A 29 -4.75 -11.59 24.13
N GLY A 30 -5.44 -12.72 24.40
CA GLY A 30 -4.82 -14.04 24.49
C GLY A 30 -4.42 -14.63 23.13
N ILE A 31 -5.03 -14.20 22.03
CA ILE A 31 -4.83 -14.80 20.70
C ILE A 31 -3.47 -14.38 20.15
N THR A 32 -2.65 -15.37 19.81
CA THR A 32 -1.28 -15.15 19.29
C THR A 32 -1.06 -15.66 17.87
N THR A 33 -1.94 -16.56 17.40
CA THR A 33 -1.83 -17.20 16.08
C THR A 33 -3.21 -17.39 15.48
N ILE A 34 -3.34 -17.06 14.20
CA ILE A 34 -4.51 -17.34 13.37
C ILE A 34 -4.03 -18.22 12.20
N GLY A 35 -4.64 -19.39 12.06
CA GLY A 35 -4.26 -20.38 11.05
C GLY A 35 -4.77 -20.06 9.65
N GLY A 36 -5.88 -19.33 9.54
CA GLY A 36 -6.44 -18.83 8.28
C GLY A 36 -6.47 -17.30 8.26
N ASP A 37 -7.63 -16.74 7.90
CA ASP A 37 -7.82 -15.30 7.70
C ASP A 37 -8.01 -14.54 9.01
N LEU A 38 -7.41 -13.36 9.12
CA LEU A 38 -7.82 -12.32 10.05
C LEU A 38 -8.66 -11.28 9.30
N THR A 39 -9.98 -11.29 9.52
CA THR A 39 -10.91 -10.34 8.89
C THR A 39 -11.58 -9.45 9.93
N ILE A 40 -11.40 -8.14 9.78
CA ILE A 40 -12.02 -7.08 10.61
C ILE A 40 -12.84 -6.21 9.67
N TRP A 41 -14.15 -6.49 9.63
CA TRP A 41 -15.05 -5.99 8.60
C TRP A 41 -16.26 -5.28 9.20
N ASN A 42 -16.68 -4.14 8.64
CA ASN A 42 -17.97 -3.52 8.96
C ASN A 42 -18.22 -3.34 10.48
N ASN A 43 -17.23 -2.85 11.23
CA ASN A 43 -17.39 -2.49 12.64
C ASN A 43 -17.35 -0.97 12.75
N THR A 44 -18.47 -0.32 12.39
CA THR A 44 -18.51 1.12 12.12
C THR A 44 -18.11 2.01 13.30
N GLN A 45 -18.22 1.51 14.54
CA GLN A 45 -17.83 2.24 15.76
C GLN A 45 -16.44 1.88 16.31
N LEU A 46 -15.71 0.95 15.65
CA LEU A 46 -14.41 0.47 16.11
C LEU A 46 -13.35 1.55 15.91
N THR A 47 -12.72 1.99 16.99
CA THR A 47 -11.73 3.09 16.95
C THR A 47 -10.27 2.62 16.97
N THR A 48 -10.05 1.41 17.48
CA THR A 48 -8.74 0.78 17.65
C THR A 48 -8.87 -0.75 17.60
N LEU A 49 -7.79 -1.43 17.24
CA LEU A 49 -7.67 -2.88 17.26
C LEU A 49 -7.11 -3.42 18.59
N THR A 50 -6.95 -2.57 19.61
CA THR A 50 -6.51 -2.98 20.96
C THR A 50 -7.27 -4.22 21.42
N GLY A 51 -6.53 -5.24 21.82
CA GLY A 51 -7.03 -6.61 21.98
C GLY A 51 -6.39 -7.60 21.01
N LEU A 52 -5.78 -7.13 19.92
CA LEU A 52 -5.09 -7.97 18.95
C LEU A 52 -3.56 -7.94 19.08
N ASP A 53 -3.05 -7.23 20.11
CA ASP A 53 -1.62 -6.96 20.35
C ASP A 53 -0.76 -8.23 20.50
N GLY A 54 -1.39 -9.38 20.79
CA GLY A 54 -0.71 -10.67 20.90
C GLY A 54 -0.45 -11.39 19.57
N ILE A 55 -1.12 -10.99 18.49
CA ILE A 55 -1.08 -11.73 17.22
C ILE A 55 0.26 -11.53 16.53
N THR A 56 0.91 -12.64 16.17
CA THR A 56 2.22 -12.63 15.51
C THR A 56 2.22 -13.26 14.12
N THR A 57 1.18 -14.04 13.80
CA THR A 57 1.07 -14.78 12.53
C THR A 57 -0.38 -14.86 12.10
N VAL A 58 -0.61 -14.52 10.82
CA VAL A 58 -1.85 -14.75 10.07
C VAL A 58 -1.50 -15.72 8.94
N GLY A 59 -2.15 -16.89 8.95
CA GLY A 59 -1.79 -17.99 8.03
C GLY A 59 -2.13 -17.69 6.58
N ASP A 60 -3.27 -17.04 6.36
CA ASP A 60 -3.76 -16.66 5.04
C ASP A 60 -3.87 -15.13 4.97
N ASP A 61 -5.08 -14.57 4.84
CA ASP A 61 -5.27 -13.16 4.49
C ASP A 61 -5.46 -12.24 5.71
N LEU A 62 -4.91 -11.04 5.65
CA LEU A 62 -5.18 -9.95 6.60
C LEU A 62 -6.07 -8.90 5.93
N ARG A 63 -7.35 -8.83 6.35
CA ARG A 63 -8.35 -7.92 5.79
C ARG A 63 -8.90 -6.98 6.85
N ILE A 64 -8.77 -5.68 6.64
CA ILE A 64 -9.29 -4.63 7.51
C ILE A 64 -10.09 -3.66 6.66
N SER A 65 -11.42 -3.77 6.72
CA SER A 65 -12.29 -2.97 5.84
C SER A 65 -13.58 -2.50 6.48
N TYR A 66 -14.09 -1.35 6.00
CA TYR A 66 -15.37 -0.79 6.45
C TYR A 66 -15.41 -0.53 7.97
N ASN A 67 -14.30 -0.08 8.55
CA ASN A 67 -14.23 0.33 9.96
C ASN A 67 -14.11 1.86 10.02
N ASP A 68 -15.21 2.55 9.72
CA ASP A 68 -15.24 4.00 9.48
C ASP A 68 -14.56 4.84 10.57
N GLN A 69 -14.61 4.43 11.84
CA GLN A 69 -14.03 5.17 12.96
C GLN A 69 -12.61 4.69 13.35
N LEU A 70 -12.03 3.71 12.65
CA LEU A 70 -10.74 3.12 13.00
C LEU A 70 -9.63 4.11 12.70
N THR A 71 -8.85 4.46 13.73
CA THR A 71 -7.80 5.50 13.62
C THR A 71 -6.38 4.95 13.62
N THR A 72 -6.19 3.68 14.01
CA THR A 72 -4.87 3.09 14.20
C THR A 72 -4.88 1.57 14.05
N LEU A 73 -3.77 1.03 13.53
CA LEU A 73 -3.47 -0.40 13.46
C LEU A 73 -2.42 -0.83 14.49
N ALA A 74 -2.07 0.03 15.46
CA ALA A 74 -0.92 -0.18 16.35
C ALA A 74 -0.92 -1.53 17.10
N ALA A 75 -2.09 -2.10 17.36
CA ALA A 75 -2.24 -3.42 17.98
C ALA A 75 -1.85 -4.60 17.07
N LEU A 76 -1.36 -4.36 15.86
CA LEU A 76 -0.90 -5.39 14.93
C LEU A 76 0.63 -5.44 14.80
N ASP A 77 1.36 -4.67 15.63
CA ASP A 77 2.82 -4.50 15.54
C ASP A 77 3.61 -5.81 15.69
N GLY A 78 3.00 -6.83 16.30
CA GLY A 78 3.54 -8.17 16.41
C GLY A 78 3.48 -9.02 15.13
N ILE A 79 2.64 -8.67 14.14
CA ILE A 79 2.46 -9.46 12.93
C ILE A 79 3.69 -9.33 12.03
N THR A 80 4.31 -10.46 11.70
CA THR A 80 5.55 -10.47 10.89
C THR A 80 5.38 -11.06 9.48
N THR A 81 4.32 -11.82 9.25
CA THR A 81 4.04 -12.50 7.98
C THR A 81 2.53 -12.59 7.77
N VAL A 82 2.12 -12.32 6.54
CA VAL A 82 0.78 -12.59 6.00
C VAL A 82 0.95 -13.58 4.84
N GLY A 83 0.40 -14.78 4.99
CA GLY A 83 0.64 -15.86 4.02
C GLY A 83 -0.07 -15.66 2.68
N GLY A 84 -1.23 -15.00 2.70
CA GLY A 84 -2.00 -14.62 1.53
C GLY A 84 -1.93 -13.11 1.28
N ASP A 85 -3.09 -12.49 1.16
CA ASP A 85 -3.29 -11.10 0.78
C ASP A 85 -3.33 -10.14 1.98
N LEU A 86 -2.89 -8.90 1.76
CA LEU A 86 -3.08 -7.79 2.69
C LEU A 86 -4.05 -6.77 2.06
N SER A 87 -5.22 -6.60 2.68
CA SER A 87 -6.23 -5.63 2.23
C SER A 87 -6.57 -4.64 3.33
N ILE A 88 -6.26 -3.36 3.11
CA ILE A 88 -6.62 -2.23 3.97
C ILE A 88 -7.50 -1.29 3.17
N SER A 89 -8.82 -1.39 3.35
CA SER A 89 -9.77 -0.67 2.51
C SER A 89 -10.88 0.02 3.30
N ASP A 90 -11.41 1.14 2.82
CA ASP A 90 -12.64 1.74 3.41
C ASP A 90 -12.52 2.00 4.93
N ASN A 91 -11.36 2.45 5.43
CA ASN A 91 -11.17 2.89 6.82
C ASN A 91 -11.00 4.41 6.85
N ALA A 92 -12.13 5.12 6.76
CA ALA A 92 -12.16 6.56 6.48
C ALA A 92 -11.38 7.45 7.45
N GLN A 93 -11.13 7.02 8.70
CA GLN A 93 -10.37 7.81 9.70
C GLN A 93 -8.91 7.35 9.90
N LEU A 94 -8.46 6.34 9.14
CA LEU A 94 -7.09 5.84 9.25
C LEU A 94 -6.13 6.82 8.56
N THR A 95 -5.09 7.25 9.29
CA THR A 95 -4.15 8.29 8.80
C THR A 95 -2.78 7.77 8.36
N THR A 96 -2.39 6.61 8.88
CA THR A 96 -1.14 5.89 8.61
C THR A 96 -1.36 4.39 8.76
N LEU A 97 -0.41 3.56 8.33
CA LEU A 97 -0.42 2.12 8.52
C LEU A 97 0.46 1.67 9.71
N THR A 98 0.88 2.60 10.57
CA THR A 98 1.69 2.28 11.76
C THR A 98 1.01 1.20 12.60
N GLY A 99 1.78 0.18 12.96
CA GLY A 99 1.28 -1.08 13.48
C GLY A 99 1.46 -2.24 12.51
N LEU A 100 1.75 -2.00 11.22
CA LEU A 100 2.12 -3.07 10.28
C LEU A 100 3.64 -3.24 10.13
N ASP A 101 4.44 -2.53 10.94
CA ASP A 101 5.88 -2.35 10.77
C ASP A 101 6.68 -3.67 10.80
N GLY A 102 6.10 -4.70 11.44
CA GLY A 102 6.67 -6.04 11.53
C GLY A 102 6.54 -6.87 10.26
N ILE A 103 5.60 -6.53 9.35
CA ILE A 103 5.32 -7.34 8.15
C ILE A 103 6.48 -7.20 7.17
N THR A 104 7.16 -8.32 6.91
CA THR A 104 8.33 -8.35 6.01
C THR A 104 8.03 -8.93 4.63
N ALA A 105 6.95 -9.70 4.51
CA ALA A 105 6.50 -10.33 3.28
C ALA A 105 4.97 -10.53 3.28
N VAL A 106 4.37 -10.34 2.10
CA VAL A 106 2.99 -10.70 1.78
C VAL A 106 3.04 -11.70 0.62
N GLY A 107 2.45 -12.88 0.81
CA GLY A 107 2.54 -13.98 -0.14
C GLY A 107 1.69 -13.78 -1.41
N GLY A 108 0.59 -13.04 -1.28
CA GLY A 108 -0.31 -12.70 -2.38
C GLY A 108 -0.26 -11.22 -2.72
N ASP A 109 -1.45 -10.63 -2.81
CA ASP A 109 -1.69 -9.28 -3.28
C ASP A 109 -1.78 -8.28 -2.12
N ILE A 110 -1.51 -7.01 -2.41
CA ILE A 110 -1.69 -5.88 -1.51
C ILE A 110 -2.67 -4.89 -2.14
N TRP A 111 -3.76 -4.62 -1.45
CA TRP A 111 -4.72 -3.56 -1.79
C TRP A 111 -4.81 -2.55 -0.64
N ILE A 112 -4.55 -1.29 -0.97
CA ILE A 112 -4.70 -0.17 -0.04
C ILE A 112 -5.57 0.88 -0.74
N ASN A 113 -6.84 0.95 -0.38
CA ASN A 113 -7.79 1.80 -1.10
C ASN A 113 -8.93 2.39 -0.27
N ASN A 114 -9.53 3.48 -0.73
CA ASN A 114 -10.65 4.14 -0.04
C ASN A 114 -10.36 4.49 1.43
N ASN A 115 -9.10 4.79 1.79
CA ASN A 115 -8.76 5.28 3.13
C ASN A 115 -8.59 6.80 3.05
N ASP A 116 -9.72 7.53 3.08
CA ASP A 116 -9.77 8.96 2.76
C ASP A 116 -8.76 9.82 3.54
N GLN A 117 -8.49 9.52 4.80
CA GLN A 117 -7.57 10.29 5.64
C GLN A 117 -6.12 9.77 5.63
N LEU A 118 -5.82 8.72 4.85
CA LEU A 118 -4.50 8.10 4.81
C LEU A 118 -3.52 9.03 4.09
N THR A 119 -2.52 9.53 4.81
CA THR A 119 -1.57 10.52 4.26
C THR A 119 -0.23 9.93 3.82
N THR A 120 0.10 8.73 4.30
CA THR A 120 1.35 8.01 4.08
C THR A 120 1.15 6.51 4.32
N LEU A 121 2.01 5.69 3.72
CA LEU A 121 2.05 4.24 3.92
C LEU A 121 3.06 3.82 5.02
N THR A 122 3.57 4.76 5.82
CA THR A 122 4.42 4.48 6.98
C THR A 122 3.75 3.43 7.86
N GLY A 123 4.53 2.43 8.26
CA GLY A 123 4.02 1.18 8.81
C GLY A 123 4.28 -0.01 7.89
N LEU A 124 4.59 0.18 6.60
CA LEU A 124 5.02 -0.92 5.72
C LEU A 124 6.54 -0.97 5.52
N ASP A 125 7.30 -0.19 6.29
CA ASP A 125 8.74 0.03 6.06
C ASP A 125 9.59 -1.26 6.11
N GLY A 126 9.08 -2.32 6.75
CA GLY A 126 9.71 -3.64 6.81
C GLY A 126 9.44 -4.54 5.60
N LEU A 127 8.47 -4.20 4.75
CA LEU A 127 8.03 -5.03 3.63
C LEU A 127 9.05 -5.04 2.51
N THR A 128 9.48 -6.23 2.09
CA THR A 128 10.54 -6.39 1.08
C THR A 128 10.08 -7.01 -0.23
N THR A 129 9.00 -7.80 -0.18
CA THR A 129 8.49 -8.59 -1.30
C THR A 129 6.97 -8.61 -1.28
N VAL A 130 6.38 -8.42 -2.47
CA VAL A 130 4.95 -8.64 -2.74
C VAL A 130 4.85 -9.77 -3.76
N GLY A 131 4.20 -10.87 -3.39
CA GLY A 131 4.10 -12.07 -4.23
C GLY A 131 3.27 -11.87 -5.49
N GLY A 132 2.24 -11.02 -5.44
CA GLY A 132 1.37 -10.71 -6.56
C GLY A 132 1.27 -9.22 -6.86
N PHE A 133 0.05 -8.68 -6.80
CA PHE A 133 -0.30 -7.30 -7.11
C PHE A 133 0.01 -6.34 -5.95
N LEU A 134 0.47 -5.15 -6.28
CA LEU A 134 0.52 -4.00 -5.37
C LEU A 134 -0.35 -2.88 -5.97
N ALA A 135 -1.52 -2.67 -5.39
CA ALA A 135 -2.50 -1.68 -5.84
C ALA A 135 -2.80 -0.66 -4.73
N ILE A 136 -2.55 0.62 -5.02
CA ILE A 136 -2.79 1.73 -4.10
C ILE A 136 -3.64 2.77 -4.82
N TYR A 137 -4.88 2.93 -4.40
CA TYR A 137 -5.82 3.79 -5.11
C TYR A 137 -6.95 4.37 -4.28
N ASP A 138 -7.60 5.43 -4.76
CA ASP A 138 -8.70 6.08 -4.03
C ASP A 138 -8.33 6.48 -2.58
N ASN A 139 -7.06 6.80 -2.29
CA ASN A 139 -6.66 7.36 -1.00
C ASN A 139 -6.48 8.87 -1.16
N THR A 140 -7.57 9.60 -0.97
CA THR A 140 -7.69 11.00 -1.41
C THR A 140 -6.66 11.94 -0.79
N GLU A 141 -6.29 11.76 0.49
CA GLU A 141 -5.27 12.56 1.19
C GLU A 141 -3.83 11.98 1.12
N LEU A 142 -3.61 10.90 0.36
CA LEU A 142 -2.29 10.26 0.27
C LEU A 142 -1.32 11.15 -0.51
N THR A 143 -0.27 11.63 0.15
CA THR A 143 0.69 12.57 -0.45
C THR A 143 2.01 11.92 -0.87
N THR A 144 2.30 10.72 -0.36
CA THR A 144 3.57 10.00 -0.55
C THR A 144 3.39 8.50 -0.37
N LEU A 145 4.23 7.72 -1.06
CA LEU A 145 4.32 6.25 -0.92
C LEU A 145 5.38 5.82 0.10
N ARG A 146 5.93 6.75 0.90
CA ARG A 146 6.86 6.44 1.98
C ARG A 146 6.28 5.34 2.87
N GLY A 147 7.10 4.35 3.18
CA GLY A 147 6.70 3.10 3.80
C GLY A 147 6.90 1.91 2.86
N LEU A 148 7.02 2.12 1.55
CA LEU A 148 7.30 1.05 0.59
C LEU A 148 8.77 0.93 0.21
N ASP A 149 9.63 1.73 0.85
CA ASP A 149 11.05 1.92 0.47
C ASP A 149 11.87 0.62 0.50
N GLY A 150 11.40 -0.38 1.25
CA GLY A 150 12.02 -1.71 1.37
C GLY A 150 11.66 -2.68 0.25
N ILE A 151 10.60 -2.43 -0.52
CA ILE A 151 10.12 -3.37 -1.55
C ILE A 151 11.10 -3.38 -2.71
N THR A 152 11.54 -4.58 -3.09
CA THR A 152 12.48 -4.77 -4.21
C THR A 152 11.84 -5.39 -5.45
N THR A 153 10.77 -6.17 -5.25
CA THR A 153 10.09 -6.94 -6.29
C THR A 153 8.58 -6.91 -6.06
N VAL A 154 7.84 -6.63 -7.12
CA VAL A 154 6.39 -6.87 -7.23
C VAL A 154 6.19 -8.00 -8.23
N GLY A 155 5.61 -9.11 -7.77
CA GLY A 155 5.54 -10.34 -8.56
C GLY A 155 4.69 -10.22 -9.82
N ASP A 156 3.69 -9.34 -9.82
CA ASP A 156 2.85 -9.11 -10.98
C ASP A 156 2.65 -7.60 -11.23
N PHE A 157 1.49 -7.02 -10.92
CA PHE A 157 1.14 -5.62 -11.24
C PHE A 157 1.52 -4.64 -10.12
N LEU A 158 2.10 -3.51 -10.50
CA LEU A 158 2.25 -2.32 -9.66
C LEU A 158 1.33 -1.22 -10.22
N SER A 159 0.26 -0.91 -9.49
CA SER A 159 -0.78 0.04 -9.90
C SER A 159 -0.97 1.14 -8.87
N ILE A 160 -0.71 2.39 -9.26
CA ILE A 160 -0.91 3.58 -8.41
C ILE A 160 -1.86 4.54 -9.12
N TYR A 161 -3.08 4.70 -8.61
CA TYR A 161 -4.07 5.52 -9.30
C TYR A 161 -5.12 6.16 -8.42
N ASP A 162 -5.83 7.19 -8.90
CA ASP A 162 -6.88 7.89 -8.13
C ASP A 162 -6.43 8.40 -6.74
N ASN A 163 -5.13 8.65 -6.53
CA ASN A 163 -4.63 9.25 -5.29
C ASN A 163 -4.49 10.77 -5.50
N ALA A 164 -5.59 11.48 -5.30
CA ALA A 164 -5.75 12.88 -5.72
C ALA A 164 -4.67 13.85 -5.21
N GLN A 165 -4.12 13.63 -3.99
CA GLN A 165 -3.07 14.47 -3.40
C GLN A 165 -1.65 13.92 -3.59
N LEU A 166 -1.47 12.81 -4.31
CA LEU A 166 -0.15 12.19 -4.49
C LEU A 166 0.71 13.02 -5.42
N THR A 167 1.81 13.57 -4.89
CA THR A 167 2.66 14.50 -5.66
C THR A 167 3.93 13.84 -6.23
N THR A 168 4.30 12.68 -5.70
CA THR A 168 5.55 11.96 -6.01
C THR A 168 5.40 10.45 -5.77
N LEU A 169 6.21 9.65 -6.48
CA LEU A 169 6.31 8.20 -6.29
C LEU A 169 7.44 7.77 -5.34
N ARG A 170 8.07 8.72 -4.62
CA ARG A 170 9.05 8.40 -3.58
C ARG A 170 8.47 7.44 -2.55
N GLY A 171 9.27 6.44 -2.19
CA GLY A 171 8.83 5.24 -1.50
C GLY A 171 8.90 4.00 -2.40
N LEU A 172 8.89 4.16 -3.73
CA LEU A 172 9.09 3.04 -4.66
C LEU A 172 10.56 2.86 -5.08
N ASP A 173 11.48 3.66 -4.52
CA ASP A 173 12.88 3.76 -4.95
C ASP A 173 13.65 2.43 -4.87
N GLY A 174 13.20 1.50 -4.03
CA GLY A 174 13.77 0.16 -3.87
C GLY A 174 13.36 -0.85 -4.95
N ILE A 175 12.26 -0.60 -5.68
CA ILE A 175 11.70 -1.57 -6.61
C ILE A 175 12.60 -1.66 -7.84
N THR A 176 13.02 -2.88 -8.16
CA THR A 176 13.89 -3.16 -9.32
C THR A 176 13.17 -3.90 -10.44
N THR A 177 12.14 -4.67 -10.09
CA THR A 177 11.41 -5.57 -11.00
C THR A 177 9.91 -5.51 -10.75
N VAL A 178 9.15 -5.36 -11.83
CA VAL A 178 7.69 -5.53 -11.89
C VAL A 178 7.41 -6.68 -12.88
N GLY A 179 6.87 -7.79 -12.38
CA GLY A 179 6.65 -9.01 -13.17
C GLY A 179 5.50 -8.92 -14.18
N GLY A 180 4.66 -7.88 -14.08
CA GLY A 180 3.56 -7.63 -14.99
C GLY A 180 3.50 -6.17 -15.39
N ILE A 181 2.38 -5.52 -15.10
CA ILE A 181 2.08 -4.15 -15.51
C ILE A 181 2.63 -3.15 -14.50
N LEU A 182 3.35 -2.14 -14.97
CA LEU A 182 3.61 -0.91 -14.24
C LEU A 182 2.61 0.15 -14.72
N GLY A 183 1.63 0.46 -13.89
CA GLY A 183 0.55 1.39 -14.21
C GLY A 183 0.46 2.55 -13.23
N ILE A 184 0.55 3.79 -13.73
CA ILE A 184 0.42 5.02 -12.95
C ILE A 184 -0.59 5.95 -13.63
N TRP A 185 -1.78 6.12 -13.08
CA TRP A 185 -2.81 6.92 -13.74
C TRP A 185 -3.75 7.67 -12.81
N ASP A 186 -4.49 8.66 -13.31
CA ASP A 186 -5.47 9.42 -12.53
C ASP A 186 -4.94 10.04 -11.21
N ASN A 187 -3.62 10.30 -11.10
CA ASN A 187 -3.05 11.00 -9.95
C ASN A 187 -2.97 12.49 -10.25
N ALA A 188 -4.06 13.22 -9.94
CA ALA A 188 -4.27 14.62 -10.32
C ALA A 188 -3.12 15.57 -9.94
N GLU A 189 -2.46 15.32 -8.81
CA GLU A 189 -1.37 16.16 -8.29
C GLU A 189 0.05 15.62 -8.56
N LEU A 190 0.18 14.50 -9.27
CA LEU A 190 1.47 13.87 -9.52
C LEU A 190 2.31 14.71 -10.48
N THR A 191 3.48 15.15 -10.02
CA THR A 191 4.36 16.05 -10.79
C THR A 191 5.57 15.36 -11.40
N THR A 192 5.91 14.16 -10.92
CA THR A 192 7.15 13.47 -11.30
C THR A 192 7.02 11.96 -11.10
N LEU A 193 7.72 11.19 -11.93
CA LEU A 193 7.87 9.73 -11.78
C LEU A 193 9.10 9.34 -10.94
N ARG A 194 9.81 10.31 -10.36
CA ARG A 194 10.90 10.03 -9.42
C ARG A 194 10.40 9.17 -8.25
N GLY A 195 11.20 8.16 -7.94
CA GLY A 195 10.78 7.00 -7.14
C GLY A 195 10.75 5.72 -7.98
N LEU A 196 10.59 5.82 -9.31
CA LEU A 196 10.73 4.67 -10.21
C LEU A 196 12.16 4.45 -10.72
N ASP A 197 13.11 5.30 -10.29
CA ASP A 197 14.49 5.33 -10.78
C ASP A 197 15.24 4.00 -10.58
N GLY A 198 14.78 3.15 -9.64
CA GLY A 198 15.33 1.82 -9.36
C GLY A 198 14.85 0.73 -10.31
N ILE A 199 13.75 0.94 -11.03
CA ILE A 199 13.12 -0.10 -11.86
C ILE A 199 13.98 -0.33 -13.10
N THR A 200 14.39 -1.58 -13.28
CA THR A 200 15.20 -2.02 -14.42
C THR A 200 14.48 -3.04 -15.30
N THR A 201 13.38 -3.62 -14.80
CA THR A 201 12.61 -4.62 -15.55
C THR A 201 11.11 -4.40 -15.34
N VAL A 202 10.38 -4.26 -16.44
CA VAL A 202 8.92 -4.36 -16.51
C VAL A 202 8.62 -5.46 -17.54
N GLU A 203 8.21 -6.63 -17.06
CA GLU A 203 8.01 -7.80 -17.96
C GLU A 203 6.72 -7.66 -18.79
N GLY A 204 5.72 -6.94 -18.29
CA GLY A 204 4.46 -6.65 -18.97
C GLY A 204 4.41 -5.25 -19.56
N ASN A 205 3.26 -4.57 -19.40
CA ASN A 205 3.01 -3.25 -19.97
C ASN A 205 3.51 -2.12 -19.06
N LEU A 206 3.86 -0.99 -19.67
CA LEU A 206 4.04 0.28 -18.99
C LEU A 206 2.91 1.22 -19.41
N ALA A 207 2.09 1.66 -18.46
CA ALA A 207 0.96 2.55 -18.71
C ALA A 207 1.04 3.78 -17.78
N ILE A 208 1.15 4.97 -18.37
CA ILE A 208 1.18 6.24 -17.63
C ILE A 208 0.21 7.21 -18.28
N TYR A 209 -0.95 7.44 -17.68
CA TYR A 209 -1.97 8.28 -18.30
C TYR A 209 -2.80 9.07 -17.31
N ASP A 210 -3.49 10.11 -17.77
CA ASP A 210 -4.35 10.95 -16.91
C ASP A 210 -3.64 11.51 -15.65
N ASN A 211 -2.35 11.84 -15.75
CA ASN A 211 -1.61 12.59 -14.71
C ASN A 211 -1.40 14.05 -15.17
N PRO A 212 -2.40 14.95 -15.01
CA PRO A 212 -2.44 16.26 -15.65
C PRO A 212 -1.36 17.25 -15.18
N ARG A 213 -0.64 16.94 -14.09
CA ARG A 213 0.49 17.76 -13.58
C ARG A 213 1.86 17.14 -13.84
N LEU A 214 1.94 15.97 -14.48
CA LEU A 214 3.19 15.28 -14.77
C LEU A 214 3.91 15.94 -15.96
N THR A 215 5.03 16.61 -15.74
CA THR A 215 5.69 17.45 -16.75
C THR A 215 6.82 16.77 -17.54
N ASP A 216 7.35 15.67 -17.03
CA ASP A 216 8.40 14.89 -17.66
C ASP A 216 8.29 13.41 -17.25
N LEU A 217 9.13 12.56 -17.85
CA LEU A 217 9.19 11.13 -17.57
C LEU A 217 10.43 10.75 -16.74
N ALA A 218 11.06 11.72 -16.07
CA ALA A 218 12.24 11.46 -15.25
C ALA A 218 11.88 10.46 -14.13
N GLY A 219 12.70 9.42 -13.99
CA GLY A 219 12.39 8.27 -13.15
C GLY A 219 12.26 6.97 -13.95
N LEU A 220 12.00 7.03 -15.26
CA LEU A 220 11.96 5.83 -16.13
C LEU A 220 13.31 5.53 -16.81
N ASP A 221 14.33 6.35 -16.56
CA ASP A 221 15.62 6.31 -17.28
C ASP A 221 16.37 4.98 -17.14
N SER A 222 16.06 4.22 -16.07
CA SER A 222 16.68 2.94 -15.75
C SER A 222 16.03 1.73 -16.42
N ILE A 223 14.92 1.91 -17.15
CA ILE A 223 14.17 0.82 -17.80
C ILE A 223 14.68 0.63 -19.24
N PRO A 224 15.55 -0.36 -19.54
CA PRO A 224 16.08 -0.57 -20.89
C PRO A 224 15.03 -1.13 -21.85
N THR A 225 14.08 -1.93 -21.34
CA THR A 225 13.06 -2.64 -22.13
C THR A 225 11.79 -2.83 -21.31
N VAL A 226 10.65 -2.67 -21.98
CA VAL A 226 9.32 -3.09 -21.50
C VAL A 226 8.91 -4.30 -22.32
N GLY A 227 8.48 -5.39 -21.68
CA GLY A 227 8.15 -6.63 -22.40
C GLY A 227 6.85 -6.57 -23.20
N GLY A 228 5.91 -5.70 -22.79
CA GLY A 228 4.64 -5.44 -23.43
C GLY A 228 4.55 -4.06 -24.13
N ASN A 229 3.37 -3.47 -24.07
CA ASN A 229 3.08 -2.17 -24.66
C ASN A 229 3.54 -1.02 -23.75
N VAL A 230 3.89 0.12 -24.36
CA VAL A 230 4.10 1.39 -23.67
C VAL A 230 2.97 2.34 -24.07
N GLN A 231 2.17 2.77 -23.08
CA GLN A 231 1.07 3.72 -23.24
C GLN A 231 1.35 4.96 -22.41
N ILE A 232 1.42 6.12 -23.07
CA ILE A 232 1.60 7.42 -22.43
C ILE A 232 0.64 8.42 -23.08
N GLU A 233 -0.43 8.78 -22.38
CA GLU A 233 -1.50 9.65 -22.91
C GLU A 233 -2.10 10.53 -21.82
N ASP A 234 -2.77 11.63 -22.18
CA ASP A 234 -3.52 12.50 -21.27
C ASP A 234 -2.77 13.01 -20.00
N ASN A 235 -1.44 13.07 -20.07
CA ASN A 235 -0.58 13.73 -19.09
C ASN A 235 -0.38 15.22 -19.43
N ALA A 236 0.22 15.98 -18.51
CA ALA A 236 0.60 17.36 -18.83
C ALA A 236 1.52 17.41 -20.08
N PRO A 237 1.51 18.50 -20.87
CA PRO A 237 2.39 18.63 -22.02
C PRO A 237 3.85 18.42 -21.57
N LEU A 238 4.48 17.35 -22.07
CA LEU A 238 5.88 17.05 -21.76
C LEU A 238 6.75 18.16 -22.36
N THR A 239 7.11 19.16 -21.54
CA THR A 239 7.96 20.25 -22.01
C THR A 239 9.40 19.76 -22.04
N PRO A 240 10.14 19.89 -23.16
CA PRO A 240 11.56 19.58 -23.16
C PRO A 240 12.28 20.45 -22.11
N PRO A 241 13.34 19.94 -21.46
CA PRO A 241 14.11 20.74 -20.52
C PRO A 241 14.58 22.03 -21.19
N PRO A 242 14.64 23.16 -20.45
CA PRO A 242 15.13 24.41 -21.02
C PRO A 242 16.52 24.20 -21.64
N PRO A 243 16.81 24.79 -22.80
CA PRO A 243 18.11 24.63 -23.44
C PRO A 243 19.22 25.05 -22.45
N PRO A 244 20.39 24.39 -22.48
CA PRO A 244 21.50 24.78 -21.60
C PRO A 244 21.80 26.27 -21.77
N PRO A 245 22.20 26.98 -20.69
CA PRO A 245 22.59 28.37 -20.80
C PRO A 245 23.68 28.51 -21.87
N PRO A 246 23.66 29.57 -22.70
CA PRO A 246 24.68 29.76 -23.72
C PRO A 246 26.06 29.76 -23.04
N ASN A 247 26.97 28.92 -23.54
CA ASN A 247 28.38 28.95 -23.12
C ASN A 247 28.94 30.34 -23.46
N PHE A 248 28.97 31.23 -22.48
CA PHE A 248 29.70 32.49 -22.57
C PHE A 248 31.19 32.17 -22.43
N PHE A 249 31.82 31.73 -23.53
CA PHE A 249 33.27 31.81 -23.67
C PHE A 249 33.63 33.27 -23.99
N PHE A 250 34.10 34.00 -22.97
CA PHE A 250 34.86 35.24 -23.12
C PHE A 250 36.23 35.06 -22.46
#